data_AF-A0A2V1DK06-F1
#
_entry.id   AF-A0A2V1DK06-F1
#
_cell.length_a   1.000
_cell.length_b   1.000
_cell.length_c   1.000
_cell.angle_alpha   90.00
_cell.angle_beta   90.00
_cell.angle_gamma   90.00
#
_symmetry.space_group_name_H-M   'P 1'
#
loop_
_entity.id
_entity.type
_entity.pdbx_description
1 polymer ?
#
loop_
_entity_poly.entity_id
_entity_poly.type
_entity_poly.pdbx_seq_one_letter_code
_entity_poly.pdbx_strand_id
1 'polypeptide(L)'
;MALDDNGPLLAGVTWSLCLVSGFFLGLRLYAKISRRHPLWWDDHILIFSWVLLLIESIMTQIGITIGLGKHTDQIPLINLFITAVGLSIGTTITCFASTLSKISFGVTLLRLTSGYTRTFVWFCIVSLFVVMLPSAFLPYLRCRPLMKMWNPTIEGDCWDAQTLIGYGYFNAAWCACADFALALLPWKLIWGLQLSLRDKIGVSVAMSMGLLAGVCAVVKGVYLGQLGQDDFTYNGKDVIIWTAVETATAIVGASIPVLRVFFKETISSSHSRSHRTFETAKSAPELSLSTLQSTT
;
A
#
# COMPACT_ATOMS: atom_id res chain seq x y z
N MET A 1 -9.49 37.95 0.29
CA MET A 1 -8.49 36.89 0.06
C MET A 1 -9.25 35.58 0.10
N ALA A 2 -9.28 34.84 -0.99
CA ALA A 2 -9.92 33.53 -1.01
C ALA A 2 -9.18 32.65 0.01
N LEU A 3 -9.87 32.25 1.06
CA LEU A 3 -9.33 31.37 2.10
C LEU A 3 -9.03 30.01 1.45
N ASP A 4 -7.77 29.59 1.48
CA ASP A 4 -7.30 28.33 0.91
C ASP A 4 -7.95 27.14 1.66
N ASP A 5 -9.14 26.74 1.22
CA ASP A 5 -9.81 25.53 1.70
C ASP A 5 -9.25 24.31 0.96
N ASN A 6 -8.27 23.65 1.58
CA ASN A 6 -7.60 22.48 1.02
C ASN A 6 -8.38 21.17 1.25
N GLY A 7 -9.54 21.22 1.91
CA GLY A 7 -10.40 20.06 2.16
C GLY A 7 -10.81 19.29 0.90
N PRO A 8 -11.30 19.94 -0.17
CA PRO A 8 -11.68 19.26 -1.41
C PRO A 8 -10.52 18.54 -2.11
N LEU A 9 -9.32 19.12 -2.04
CA LEU A 9 -8.09 18.51 -2.58
C LEU A 9 -7.77 17.22 -1.81
N LEU A 10 -7.80 17.29 -0.47
CA LEU A 10 -7.52 16.15 0.40
C LEU A 10 -8.50 15.00 0.17
N ALA A 11 -9.80 15.30 0.06
CA ALA A 11 -10.83 14.32 -0.26
C ALA A 11 -10.61 13.71 -1.67
N GLY A 12 -10.38 14.55 -2.69
CA GLY A 12 -10.18 14.08 -4.06
C GLY A 12 -9.00 13.12 -4.19
N VAL A 13 -7.87 13.44 -3.55
CA VAL A 13 -6.66 12.62 -3.61
C VAL A 13 -6.84 11.30 -2.83
N THR A 14 -7.35 11.34 -1.60
CA THR A 14 -7.54 10.12 -0.78
C THR A 14 -8.53 9.13 -1.44
N TRP A 15 -9.69 9.61 -1.90
CA TRP A 15 -10.68 8.76 -2.56
C TRP A 15 -10.19 8.20 -3.89
N SER A 16 -9.50 9.00 -4.71
CA SER A 16 -8.96 8.50 -5.98
C SER A 16 -7.91 7.41 -5.77
N LEU A 17 -7.00 7.57 -4.80
CA LEU A 17 -6.02 6.56 -4.43
C LEU A 17 -6.67 5.28 -3.87
N CYS A 18 -7.69 5.43 -3.03
CA CYS A 18 -8.45 4.30 -2.49
C CYS A 18 -9.15 3.49 -3.60
N LEU A 19 -9.76 4.17 -4.58
CA LEU A 19 -10.41 3.54 -5.72
C LEU A 19 -9.41 2.85 -6.65
N VAL A 20 -8.30 3.50 -6.99
CA VAL A 20 -7.27 2.92 -7.86
C VAL A 20 -6.65 1.68 -7.21
N SER A 21 -6.25 1.77 -5.93
CA SER A 21 -5.69 0.62 -5.21
C SER A 21 -6.72 -0.52 -5.06
N GLY A 22 -7.98 -0.18 -4.80
CA GLY A 22 -9.08 -1.13 -4.71
C GLY A 22 -9.37 -1.84 -6.03
N PHE A 23 -9.28 -1.13 -7.16
CA PHE A 23 -9.43 -1.72 -8.48
C PHE A 23 -8.35 -2.77 -8.77
N PHE A 24 -7.07 -2.47 -8.49
CA PHE A 24 -5.97 -3.43 -8.67
C PHE A 24 -6.09 -4.64 -7.74
N LEU A 25 -6.47 -4.42 -6.48
CA LEU A 25 -6.74 -5.49 -5.54
C LEU A 25 -7.92 -6.37 -6.00
N GLY A 26 -9.01 -5.75 -6.46
CA GLY A 26 -10.16 -6.43 -7.02
C GLY A 26 -9.79 -7.30 -8.22
N LEU A 27 -8.97 -6.79 -9.14
CA LEU A 27 -8.47 -7.56 -10.28
C LEU A 27 -7.63 -8.76 -9.83
N ARG A 28 -6.78 -8.58 -8.81
CA ARG A 28 -5.97 -9.65 -8.20
C ARG A 28 -6.85 -10.75 -7.62
N LEU A 29 -7.91 -10.38 -6.88
CA LEU A 29 -8.86 -11.34 -6.29
C LEU A 29 -9.68 -12.04 -7.37
N TYR A 30 -10.18 -11.30 -8.36
CA TYR A 30 -10.91 -11.85 -9.49
C TYR A 30 -10.08 -12.90 -10.25
N ALA A 31 -8.80 -12.61 -10.51
CA ALA A 31 -7.90 -13.54 -11.18
C ALA A 31 -7.72 -14.85 -10.38
N LYS A 32 -7.59 -14.77 -9.06
CA LYS A 32 -7.48 -15.94 -8.17
C LYS A 32 -8.78 -16.75 -8.10
N ILE A 33 -9.91 -16.09 -7.92
CA ILE A 33 -11.23 -16.72 -7.80
C ILE A 33 -11.62 -17.40 -9.12
N SER A 34 -11.46 -16.72 -10.25
CA SER A 34 -11.77 -17.24 -11.59
C SER A 34 -11.03 -18.56 -11.89
N ARG A 35 -9.83 -18.72 -11.34
CA ARG A 35 -8.99 -19.92 -11.51
C ARG A 35 -9.09 -20.91 -10.34
N ARG A 36 -9.99 -20.70 -9.37
CA ARG A 36 -10.15 -21.53 -8.16
C ARG A 36 -8.86 -21.72 -7.35
N HIS A 37 -7.95 -20.76 -7.40
CA HIS A 37 -6.78 -20.79 -6.52
C HIS A 37 -7.17 -20.35 -5.10
N PRO A 38 -6.66 -21.02 -4.06
CA PRO A 38 -6.93 -20.61 -2.69
C PRO A 38 -6.36 -19.21 -2.42
N LEU A 39 -7.11 -18.42 -1.64
CA LEU A 39 -6.60 -17.18 -1.07
C LEU A 39 -5.54 -17.53 -0.03
N TRP A 40 -4.40 -16.86 -0.09
CA TRP A 40 -3.35 -17.09 0.87
C TRP A 40 -3.36 -16.02 1.95
N TRP A 41 -2.69 -16.27 3.08
CA TRP A 41 -2.52 -15.31 4.18
C TRP A 41 -2.07 -13.92 3.72
N ASP A 42 -1.22 -13.86 2.72
CA ASP A 42 -0.79 -12.61 2.07
C ASP A 42 -1.95 -11.78 1.49
N ASP A 43 -2.92 -12.43 0.81
CA ASP A 43 -4.09 -11.73 0.25
C ASP A 43 -5.00 -11.21 1.35
N HIS A 44 -5.15 -11.95 2.45
CA HIS A 44 -5.92 -11.50 3.60
C HIS A 44 -5.30 -10.28 4.27
N ILE A 45 -3.96 -10.26 4.44
CA ILE A 45 -3.23 -9.11 4.97
C ILE A 45 -3.39 -7.90 4.05
N LEU A 46 -3.33 -8.10 2.72
CA LEU A 46 -3.49 -7.03 1.75
C LEU A 46 -4.92 -6.46 1.71
N ILE A 47 -5.93 -7.33 1.76
CA ILE A 47 -7.34 -6.93 1.87
C ILE A 47 -7.54 -6.12 3.16
N PHE A 48 -7.00 -6.61 4.28
CA PHE A 48 -7.13 -5.92 5.56
C PHE A 48 -6.45 -4.54 5.52
N SER A 49 -5.26 -4.44 4.92
CA SER A 49 -4.59 -3.15 4.68
C SER A 49 -5.43 -2.18 3.85
N TRP A 50 -6.06 -2.65 2.77
CA TRP A 50 -6.96 -1.81 1.95
C TRP A 50 -8.22 -1.37 2.70
N VAL A 51 -8.80 -2.25 3.53
CA VAL A 51 -9.94 -1.89 4.39
C VAL A 51 -9.54 -0.80 5.39
N LEU A 52 -8.34 -0.87 5.97
CA LEU A 52 -7.84 0.19 6.85
C LEU A 52 -7.62 1.51 6.10
N LEU A 53 -7.13 1.47 4.85
CA LEU A 53 -7.03 2.65 3.99
C LEU A 53 -8.40 3.26 3.70
N LEU A 54 -9.43 2.43 3.46
CA LEU A 54 -10.80 2.91 3.26
C LEU A 54 -11.36 3.57 4.53
N ILE A 55 -11.13 2.97 5.71
CA ILE A 55 -11.54 3.55 7.00
C ILE A 55 -10.84 4.90 7.22
N GLU A 56 -9.55 4.99 6.90
CA GLU A 56 -8.77 6.22 6.98
C GLU A 56 -9.29 7.31 6.04
N SER A 57 -9.69 6.96 4.81
CA SER A 57 -10.31 7.89 3.87
C SER A 57 -11.65 8.43 4.39
N ILE A 58 -12.47 7.58 5.03
CA ILE A 58 -13.73 7.99 5.68
C ILE A 58 -13.45 8.90 6.87
N MET A 59 -12.49 8.56 7.73
CA MET A 59 -12.09 9.40 8.87
C MET A 59 -11.57 10.76 8.41
N THR A 60 -10.77 10.79 7.34
CA THR A 60 -10.28 12.04 6.74
C THR A 60 -11.43 12.87 6.18
N GLN A 61 -12.42 12.25 5.54
CA GLN A 61 -13.63 12.94 5.07
C GLN A 61 -14.41 13.59 6.22
N ILE A 62 -14.57 12.88 7.34
CA ILE A 62 -15.20 13.42 8.56
C ILE A 62 -14.34 14.53 9.17
N GLY A 63 -13.02 14.39 9.15
CA GLY A 63 -12.11 15.44 9.58
C GLY A 63 -12.31 16.72 8.77
N ILE A 64 -12.42 16.61 7.45
CA ILE A 64 -12.63 17.75 6.54
C ILE A 64 -13.94 18.48 6.87
N THR A 65 -15.02 17.77 7.18
CA THR A 65 -16.30 18.42 7.56
C THR A 65 -16.24 19.14 8.91
N ILE A 66 -15.34 18.74 9.80
CA ILE A 66 -15.12 19.36 11.12
C ILE A 66 -14.13 20.54 11.04
N GLY A 67 -13.37 20.67 9.94
CA GLY A 67 -12.45 21.77 9.69
C GLY A 67 -10.98 21.37 9.47
N LEU A 68 -10.69 20.08 9.29
CA LEU A 68 -9.35 19.59 8.94
C LEU A 68 -8.93 20.16 7.58
N GLY A 69 -7.78 20.86 7.54
CA GLY A 69 -7.28 21.55 6.34
C GLY A 69 -7.46 23.07 6.34
N LYS A 70 -8.10 23.65 7.36
CA LYS A 70 -8.16 25.09 7.62
C LYS A 70 -7.13 25.50 8.68
N HIS A 71 -6.73 26.77 8.70
CA HIS A 71 -5.81 27.30 9.73
C HIS A 71 -6.43 27.18 11.13
N THR A 72 -5.58 26.93 12.13
CA THR A 72 -5.97 26.65 13.52
C THR A 72 -6.85 27.76 14.11
N ASP A 73 -6.66 29.00 13.67
CA ASP A 73 -7.39 30.20 14.12
C ASP A 73 -8.88 30.21 13.74
N GLN A 74 -9.31 29.33 12.83
CA GLN A 74 -10.69 29.28 12.32
C GLN A 74 -11.53 28.15 12.93
N ILE A 75 -10.94 27.33 13.80
CA ILE A 75 -11.58 26.15 14.38
C ILE A 75 -12.10 26.49 15.78
N PRO A 76 -13.41 26.33 16.07
CA PRO A 76 -13.92 26.56 17.42
C PRO A 76 -13.31 25.56 18.41
N LEU A 77 -12.87 26.05 19.59
CA LEU A 77 -12.18 25.24 20.61
C LEU A 77 -12.93 23.94 21.00
N ILE A 78 -14.25 23.91 20.90
CA ILE A 78 -15.07 22.71 21.18
C ILE A 78 -14.84 21.57 20.17
N ASN A 79 -14.50 21.89 18.92
CA ASN A 79 -14.22 20.91 17.87
C ASN A 79 -12.77 20.41 17.92
N LEU A 80 -11.89 21.11 18.64
CA LEU A 80 -10.47 20.81 18.74
C LEU A 80 -10.23 19.45 19.41
N PHE A 81 -11.06 19.09 20.41
CA PHE A 81 -11.04 17.77 21.04
C PHE A 81 -11.36 16.64 20.05
N ILE A 82 -12.47 16.78 19.31
CA ILE A 82 -12.93 15.77 18.36
C ILE A 82 -11.91 15.60 17.23
N THR A 83 -11.35 16.71 16.74
CA THR A 83 -10.31 16.70 15.70
C THR A 83 -9.01 16.07 16.20
N ALA A 84 -8.55 16.40 17.41
CA ALA A 84 -7.30 15.83 17.97
C ALA A 84 -7.40 14.33 18.21
N VAL A 85 -8.53 13.86 18.76
CA VAL A 85 -8.79 12.43 18.97
C VAL A 85 -8.96 11.71 17.64
N GLY A 86 -9.74 12.28 16.71
CA GLY A 86 -9.94 11.74 15.37
C GLY A 86 -8.64 11.61 14.58
N LEU A 87 -7.76 12.60 14.65
CA LEU A 87 -6.46 12.57 13.99
C LEU A 87 -5.49 11.56 14.63
N SER A 88 -5.55 11.38 15.96
CA SER A 88 -4.76 10.36 16.67
C SER A 88 -5.17 8.95 16.25
N ILE A 89 -6.47 8.68 16.23
CA ILE A 89 -7.04 7.41 15.77
C ILE A 89 -6.71 7.19 14.28
N GLY A 90 -6.92 8.22 13.46
CA GLY A 90 -6.60 8.20 12.03
C GLY A 90 -5.13 7.83 11.80
N THR A 91 -4.20 8.54 12.45
CA THR A 91 -2.75 8.27 12.34
C THR A 91 -2.40 6.83 12.71
N THR A 92 -3.00 6.30 13.80
CA THR A 92 -2.80 4.88 14.17
C THR A 92 -3.27 3.94 13.07
N ILE A 93 -4.47 4.18 12.51
CA ILE A 93 -5.04 3.37 11.42
C ILE A 93 -4.15 3.44 10.18
N THR A 94 -3.70 4.63 9.79
CA THR A 94 -2.81 4.81 8.62
C THR A 94 -1.47 4.10 8.82
N CYS A 95 -0.89 4.16 10.02
CA CYS A 95 0.33 3.41 10.34
C CYS A 95 0.14 1.90 10.15
N PHE A 96 -0.98 1.34 10.65
CA PHE A 96 -1.29 -0.07 10.43
C PHE A 96 -1.51 -0.37 8.94
N ALA A 97 -2.26 0.46 8.23
CA ALA A 97 -2.53 0.28 6.80
C ALA A 97 -1.22 0.23 5.98
N SER A 98 -0.34 1.22 6.18
CA SER A 98 0.95 1.33 5.50
C SER A 98 1.85 0.13 5.81
N THR A 99 2.05 -0.22 7.09
CA THR A 99 2.92 -1.33 7.46
C THR A 99 2.38 -2.68 6.97
N LEU A 100 1.07 -2.93 7.07
CA LEU A 100 0.48 -4.18 6.58
C LEU A 100 0.60 -4.32 5.06
N SER A 101 0.48 -3.23 4.30
CA SER A 101 0.69 -3.26 2.84
C SER A 101 2.12 -3.69 2.49
N LYS A 102 3.12 -3.17 3.20
CA LYS A 102 4.53 -3.52 3.03
C LYS A 102 4.84 -4.94 3.47
N ILE A 103 4.23 -5.40 4.57
CA ILE A 103 4.36 -6.78 5.04
C ILE A 103 3.79 -7.74 4.00
N SER A 104 2.61 -7.47 3.42
CA SER A 104 2.07 -8.27 2.33
C SER A 104 3.02 -8.29 1.12
N PHE A 105 3.53 -7.13 0.71
CA PHE A 105 4.52 -7.10 -0.38
C PHE A 105 5.76 -7.96 -0.06
N GLY A 106 6.31 -7.85 1.14
CA GLY A 106 7.43 -8.66 1.62
C GLY A 106 7.11 -10.15 1.65
N VAL A 107 5.91 -10.54 2.12
CA VAL A 107 5.48 -11.95 2.14
C VAL A 107 5.29 -12.49 0.72
N THR A 108 4.80 -11.68 -0.21
CA THR A 108 4.73 -12.02 -1.64
C THR A 108 6.14 -12.30 -2.19
N LEU A 109 7.12 -11.43 -1.91
CA LEU A 109 8.52 -11.62 -2.29
C LEU A 109 9.18 -12.82 -1.61
N LEU A 110 8.80 -13.14 -0.37
CA LEU A 110 9.31 -14.30 0.37
C LEU A 110 9.03 -15.63 -0.35
N ARG A 111 7.97 -15.69 -1.16
CA ARG A 111 7.65 -16.89 -1.95
C ARG A 111 8.49 -17.03 -3.21
N LEU A 112 8.97 -15.92 -3.74
CA LEU A 112 9.78 -15.85 -4.95
C LEU A 112 11.27 -16.04 -4.65
N THR A 113 11.67 -15.84 -3.39
CA THR A 113 13.06 -15.83 -2.96
C THR A 113 13.43 -17.08 -2.16
N SER A 114 14.67 -17.54 -2.30
CA SER A 114 15.22 -18.69 -1.58
C SER A 114 16.60 -18.35 -0.98
N GLY A 115 17.03 -19.15 0.01
CA GLY A 115 18.34 -18.99 0.66
C GLY A 115 18.48 -17.71 1.51
N TYR A 116 19.66 -17.09 1.48
CA TYR A 116 20.00 -15.91 2.30
C TYR A 116 19.08 -14.70 2.08
N THR A 117 18.54 -14.53 0.88
CA THR A 117 17.60 -13.46 0.56
C THR A 117 16.30 -13.57 1.36
N ARG A 118 15.84 -14.79 1.65
CA ARG A 118 14.63 -15.05 2.44
C ARG A 118 14.80 -14.55 3.89
N THR A 119 15.96 -14.79 4.50
CA THR A 119 16.28 -14.29 5.85
C THR A 119 16.29 -12.76 5.88
N PHE A 120 16.85 -12.12 4.86
CA PHE A 120 16.85 -10.66 4.75
C PHE A 120 15.44 -10.08 4.64
N VAL A 121 14.56 -10.66 3.83
CA VAL A 121 13.15 -10.24 3.76
C VAL A 121 12.46 -10.36 5.11
N TRP A 122 12.70 -11.46 5.84
CA TRP A 122 12.14 -11.66 7.18
C TRP A 122 12.63 -10.57 8.15
N PHE A 123 13.91 -10.23 8.10
CA PHE A 123 14.48 -9.12 8.87
C PHE A 123 13.83 -7.77 8.53
N CYS A 124 13.60 -7.47 7.24
CA CYS A 124 12.87 -6.27 6.83
C CYS A 124 11.43 -6.25 7.37
N ILE A 125 10.71 -7.37 7.32
CA ILE A 125 9.34 -7.47 7.83
C ILE A 125 9.28 -7.25 9.34
N VAL A 126 10.15 -7.92 10.10
CA VAL A 126 10.20 -7.78 11.57
C VAL A 126 10.59 -6.37 11.97
N SER A 127 11.62 -5.81 11.33
CA SER A 127 12.05 -4.45 11.65
C SER A 127 10.99 -3.39 11.34
N LEU A 128 10.26 -3.53 10.22
CA LEU A 128 9.11 -2.67 9.92
C LEU A 128 8.02 -2.74 11.02
N PHE A 129 7.71 -3.94 11.50
CA PHE A 129 6.73 -4.12 12.57
C PHE A 129 7.21 -3.51 13.91
N VAL A 130 8.48 -3.74 14.27
CA VAL A 130 9.08 -3.21 15.50
C VAL A 130 9.15 -1.68 15.49
N VAL A 131 9.49 -1.06 14.35
CA VAL A 131 9.54 0.40 14.22
C VAL A 131 8.14 1.02 14.16
N MET A 132 7.15 0.30 13.63
CA MET A 132 5.76 0.78 13.58
C MET A 132 5.08 0.83 14.95
N LEU A 133 5.35 -0.13 15.84
CA LEU A 133 4.67 -0.19 17.15
C LEU A 133 4.78 1.11 17.95
N PRO A 134 5.97 1.68 18.20
CA PRO A 134 6.06 2.96 18.93
C PRO A 134 5.43 4.12 18.16
N SER A 135 5.51 4.13 16.83
CA SER A 135 4.85 5.15 15.98
C SER A 135 3.33 5.19 16.19
N ALA A 136 2.71 4.02 16.35
CA ALA A 136 1.27 3.88 16.57
C ALA A 136 0.82 4.38 17.95
N PHE A 137 1.67 4.20 18.97
CA PHE A 137 1.36 4.54 20.37
C PHE A 137 1.80 5.95 20.78
N LEU A 138 2.75 6.54 20.06
CA LEU A 138 3.27 7.88 20.35
C LEU A 138 2.20 8.98 20.50
N PRO A 139 1.15 9.04 19.66
CA PRO A 139 0.08 10.03 19.84
C PRO A 139 -0.61 9.95 21.21
N TYR A 140 -0.67 8.77 21.82
CA TYR A 140 -1.31 8.56 23.12
C TYR A 140 -0.34 8.67 24.31
N LEU A 141 0.96 8.49 24.07
CA LEU A 141 1.97 8.48 25.13
C LEU A 141 2.74 9.81 25.24
N ARG A 142 2.57 10.73 24.29
CA ARG A 142 3.29 12.02 24.24
C ARG A 142 3.03 12.97 25.41
N CYS A 143 1.90 12.83 26.12
CA CYS A 143 1.53 13.73 27.22
C CYS A 143 1.08 12.97 28.47
N ARG A 144 1.46 13.48 29.64
CA ARG A 144 1.07 12.99 30.96
C ARG A 144 0.50 14.18 31.77
N PRO A 145 -0.82 14.25 32.04
CA PRO A 145 -1.87 13.32 31.64
C PRO A 145 -2.22 13.42 30.14
N LEU A 146 -2.76 12.34 29.56
CA LEU A 146 -3.21 12.29 28.16
C LEU A 146 -4.16 13.46 27.83
N MET A 147 -4.95 13.90 28.81
CA MET A 147 -5.88 15.02 28.69
C MET A 147 -5.23 16.35 28.31
N LYS A 148 -3.94 16.53 28.63
CA LYS A 148 -3.19 17.73 28.29
C LYS A 148 -2.96 17.88 26.78
N MET A 149 -3.04 16.79 26.02
CA MET A 149 -2.91 16.83 24.56
C MET A 149 -4.00 17.70 23.90
N TRP A 150 -5.23 17.68 24.43
CA TRP A 150 -6.38 18.40 23.86
C TRP A 150 -6.86 19.57 24.72
N ASN A 151 -6.51 19.60 26.00
CA ASN A 151 -6.82 20.73 26.86
C ASN A 151 -5.53 21.34 27.45
N PRO A 152 -5.02 22.44 26.86
CA PRO A 152 -3.78 23.07 27.32
C PRO A 152 -3.90 23.72 28.70
N THR A 153 -5.11 23.89 29.24
CA THR A 153 -5.32 24.46 30.59
C THR A 153 -5.03 23.45 31.72
N ILE A 154 -4.82 22.18 31.41
CA ILE A 154 -4.52 21.14 32.41
C ILE A 154 -3.00 21.09 32.67
N GLU A 155 -2.62 21.07 33.95
CA GLU A 155 -1.23 20.89 34.38
C GLU A 155 -0.70 19.48 34.02
N GLY A 156 0.57 19.40 33.64
CA GLY A 156 1.21 18.15 33.23
C GLY A 156 2.44 18.37 32.35
N ASP A 157 3.08 17.28 31.96
CA ASP A 157 4.27 17.31 31.10
C ASP A 157 3.98 16.61 29.77
N CYS A 158 4.42 17.22 28.68
CA CYS A 158 4.45 16.61 27.36
C CYS A 158 5.90 16.43 26.92
N TRP A 159 6.16 15.40 26.12
CA TRP A 159 7.45 15.22 25.49
C TRP A 159 7.79 16.40 24.60
N ASP A 160 9.07 16.76 24.59
CA ASP A 160 9.57 17.86 23.80
C ASP A 160 9.31 17.62 22.30
N ALA A 161 8.92 18.68 21.59
CA ALA A 161 8.57 18.62 20.18
C ALA A 161 9.73 18.10 19.33
N GLN A 162 10.97 18.42 19.71
CA GLN A 162 12.17 17.98 18.99
C GLN A 162 12.36 16.46 19.07
N THR A 163 11.98 15.83 20.19
CA THR A 163 12.04 14.37 20.35
C THR A 163 11.01 13.68 19.44
N LEU A 164 9.80 14.22 19.36
CA LEU A 164 8.74 13.66 18.52
C LEU A 164 9.09 13.78 17.03
N ILE A 165 9.62 14.94 16.61
CA ILE A 165 10.09 15.18 15.23
C ILE A 165 11.27 14.26 14.90
N GLY A 166 12.24 14.13 15.82
CA GLY A 166 13.40 13.25 15.63
C GLY A 166 13.01 11.80 15.43
N TYR A 167 12.08 11.28 16.23
CA TYR A 167 11.53 9.93 16.03
C TYR A 167 10.77 9.81 14.71
N GLY A 168 9.99 10.83 14.35
CA GLY A 168 9.28 10.88 13.08
C GLY A 168 10.20 10.81 11.86
N TYR A 169 11.32 11.53 11.88
CA TYR A 169 12.37 11.44 10.87
C TYR A 169 12.98 10.05 10.79
N PHE A 170 13.32 9.46 11.94
CA PHE A 170 13.83 8.10 12.01
C PHE A 170 12.86 7.09 11.40
N ASN A 171 11.57 7.18 11.74
CA ASN A 171 10.54 6.30 11.20
C ASN A 171 10.38 6.48 9.68
N ALA A 172 10.35 7.73 9.19
CA ALA A 172 10.26 8.01 7.76
C ALA A 172 11.47 7.47 6.98
N ALA A 173 12.68 7.70 7.50
CA ALA A 173 13.91 7.17 6.91
C ALA A 173 13.94 5.63 6.91
N TRP A 174 13.53 5.00 8.01
CA TRP A 174 13.47 3.54 8.09
C TRP A 174 12.46 2.94 7.10
N CYS A 175 11.29 3.55 6.98
CA CYS A 175 10.27 3.17 6.01
C CYS A 175 10.80 3.28 4.57
N ALA A 176 11.47 4.39 4.23
CA ALA A 176 12.08 4.58 2.92
C ALA A 176 13.18 3.55 2.64
N CYS A 177 14.06 3.29 3.62
CA CYS A 177 15.10 2.27 3.51
C CYS A 177 14.51 0.87 3.27
N ALA A 178 13.42 0.53 3.97
CA ALA A 178 12.73 -0.73 3.76
C ALA A 178 12.11 -0.83 2.36
N ASP A 179 11.48 0.23 1.86
CA ASP A 179 10.90 0.26 0.52
C ASP A 179 11.98 0.10 -0.57
N PHE A 180 13.11 0.81 -0.44
CA PHE A 180 14.24 0.64 -1.34
C PHE A 180 14.87 -0.75 -1.24
N ALA A 181 15.02 -1.30 -0.04
CA ALA A 181 15.54 -2.65 0.16
C ALA A 181 14.63 -3.67 -0.53
N LEU A 182 13.32 -3.61 -0.29
CA LEU A 182 12.34 -4.51 -0.90
C LEU A 182 12.24 -4.34 -2.42
N ALA A 183 12.46 -3.12 -2.94
CA ALA A 183 12.53 -2.87 -4.38
C ALA A 183 13.80 -3.45 -5.04
N LEU A 184 14.95 -3.40 -4.36
CA LEU A 184 16.22 -3.93 -4.90
C LEU A 184 16.31 -5.46 -4.91
N LEU A 185 15.57 -6.12 -4.02
CA LEU A 185 15.53 -7.58 -3.91
C LEU A 185 15.24 -8.32 -5.22
N PRO A 186 14.14 -8.02 -5.92
CA PRO A 186 13.85 -8.65 -7.21
C PRO A 186 14.92 -8.37 -8.26
N TRP A 187 15.62 -7.24 -8.24
CA TRP A 187 16.71 -6.95 -9.18
C TRP A 187 17.84 -7.97 -9.07
N LYS A 188 18.27 -8.21 -7.82
CA LYS A 188 19.33 -9.16 -7.51
C LYS A 188 18.92 -10.58 -7.92
N LEU A 189 17.63 -10.92 -7.80
CA LEU A 189 17.09 -12.21 -8.22
C LEU A 189 17.12 -12.36 -9.76
N ILE A 190 16.76 -11.32 -10.51
CA ILE A 190 16.75 -11.33 -11.97
C ILE A 190 18.15 -11.53 -12.55
N TRP A 191 19.19 -10.95 -11.95
CA TRP A 191 20.57 -11.07 -12.45
C TRP A 191 21.09 -12.51 -12.46
N GLY A 192 20.61 -13.37 -11.56
CA GLY A 192 21.01 -14.76 -11.48
C GLY A 192 20.15 -15.74 -12.29
N LEU A 193 18.99 -15.31 -12.81
CA LEU A 193 17.98 -16.22 -13.34
C LEU A 193 17.48 -15.81 -14.73
N GLN A 194 17.56 -16.73 -15.70
CA GLN A 194 17.05 -16.54 -17.05
C GLN A 194 15.52 -16.49 -17.08
N LEU A 195 14.96 -15.32 -16.78
CA LEU A 195 13.53 -15.05 -16.87
C LEU A 195 13.14 -14.64 -18.30
N SER A 196 11.92 -14.99 -18.72
CA SER A 196 11.36 -14.56 -20.00
C SER A 196 11.25 -13.02 -20.08
N LEU A 197 11.03 -12.41 -21.26
CA LEU A 197 10.87 -10.94 -21.33
C LEU A 197 9.63 -10.44 -20.57
N ARG A 198 8.54 -11.22 -20.58
CA ARG A 198 7.28 -10.92 -19.86
C ARG A 198 7.49 -11.01 -18.35
N ASP A 199 8.13 -12.10 -17.95
CA ASP A 199 9.08 -12.22 -16.84
C ASP A 199 9.61 -10.94 -16.20
N LYS A 200 10.41 -10.25 -17.01
CA LYS A 200 11.20 -9.09 -16.65
C LYS A 200 10.33 -7.83 -16.49
N ILE A 201 9.34 -7.65 -17.36
CA ILE A 201 8.47 -6.46 -17.36
C ILE A 201 7.66 -6.35 -16.07
N GLY A 202 6.98 -7.41 -15.62
CA GLY A 202 6.17 -7.27 -14.41
C GLY A 202 7.00 -7.11 -13.14
N VAL A 203 8.21 -7.68 -13.11
CA VAL A 203 9.13 -7.42 -12.00
C VAL A 203 9.62 -5.97 -12.04
N SER A 204 10.00 -5.44 -13.21
CA SER A 204 10.42 -4.05 -13.33
C SER A 204 9.32 -3.06 -12.93
N VAL A 205 8.06 -3.34 -13.29
CA VAL A 205 6.93 -2.49 -12.87
C VAL A 205 6.74 -2.56 -11.34
N ALA A 206 6.77 -3.75 -10.74
CA ALA A 206 6.66 -3.89 -9.27
C ALA A 206 7.82 -3.17 -8.54
N MET A 207 9.02 -3.21 -9.11
CA MET A 207 10.18 -2.48 -8.59
C MET A 207 10.00 -0.97 -8.66
N SER A 208 9.51 -0.45 -9.79
CA SER A 208 9.23 0.98 -9.93
C SER A 208 8.22 1.44 -8.87
N MET A 209 7.21 0.64 -8.56
CA MET A 209 6.26 0.95 -7.48
C MET A 209 6.93 0.99 -6.10
N GLY A 210 7.83 0.05 -5.79
CA GLY A 210 8.60 0.08 -4.54
C GLY A 210 9.52 1.31 -4.42
N LEU A 211 10.17 1.70 -5.51
CA LEU A 211 10.97 2.93 -5.58
C LEU A 211 10.11 4.17 -5.36
N LEU A 212 8.93 4.24 -6.00
CA LEU A 212 7.99 5.34 -5.81
C LEU A 212 7.50 5.43 -4.36
N ALA A 213 7.20 4.30 -3.72
CA ALA A 213 6.82 4.26 -2.31
C ALA A 213 7.94 4.79 -1.41
N GLY A 214 9.20 4.40 -1.67
CA GLY A 214 10.36 4.91 -0.94
C GLY A 214 10.57 6.42 -1.12
N VAL A 215 10.40 6.96 -2.34
CA VAL A 215 10.44 8.41 -2.58
C VAL A 215 9.33 9.13 -1.82
N CYS A 216 8.11 8.59 -1.81
CA CYS A 216 7.00 9.14 -1.03
C CYS A 216 7.33 9.18 0.47
N ALA A 217 7.97 8.13 1.00
CA ALA A 217 8.40 8.08 2.40
C ALA A 217 9.46 9.13 2.74
N VAL A 218 10.41 9.40 1.81
CA VAL A 218 11.41 10.47 1.98
C VAL A 218 10.74 11.84 1.98
N VAL A 219 9.86 12.10 1.02
CA VAL A 219 9.14 13.39 0.92
C VAL A 219 8.29 13.63 2.16
N LYS A 220 7.58 12.60 2.64
CA LYS A 220 6.85 12.62 3.92
C LYS A 220 7.77 13.04 5.08
N GLY A 221 8.99 12.51 5.15
CA GLY A 221 9.97 12.88 6.18
C GLY A 221 10.33 14.38 6.17
N VAL A 222 10.46 14.98 4.98
CA VAL A 222 10.73 16.42 4.83
C VAL A 222 9.56 17.26 5.35
N TYR A 223 8.32 16.92 4.96
CA TYR A 223 7.13 17.61 5.46
C TYR A 223 6.92 17.43 6.97
N LEU A 224 7.32 16.27 7.50
CA LEU A 224 7.26 16.02 8.94
C LEU A 224 8.17 16.97 9.74
N GLY A 225 9.30 17.38 9.16
CA GLY A 225 10.18 18.39 9.76
C GLY A 225 9.59 19.79 9.81
N GLN A 226 8.73 20.12 8.85
CA GLN A 226 8.07 21.43 8.78
C GLN A 226 6.93 21.56 9.79
N LEU A 227 6.36 20.44 10.27
CA LEU A 227 5.38 20.43 11.36
C LEU A 227 5.91 20.98 12.69
N GLY A 228 7.24 21.04 12.86
CA GLY A 228 7.85 21.56 14.08
C GLY A 228 7.87 23.09 14.19
N GLN A 229 7.61 23.81 13.11
CA GLN A 229 7.76 25.27 13.06
C GLN A 229 6.45 26.04 12.79
N ASP A 230 5.40 25.38 12.29
CA ASP A 230 4.16 26.02 11.83
C ASP A 230 2.89 25.19 12.14
N ASP A 231 1.71 25.79 11.91
CA ASP A 231 0.36 25.25 12.13
C ASP A 231 0.23 23.73 11.84
N PHE A 232 0.13 22.93 12.90
CA PHE A 232 0.02 21.47 12.85
C PHE A 232 -1.17 20.99 12.00
N THR A 233 -2.29 21.72 12.04
CA THR A 233 -3.52 21.38 11.30
C THR A 233 -3.39 21.64 9.80
N TYR A 234 -2.63 22.67 9.39
CA TYR A 234 -2.46 23.03 7.99
C TYR A 234 -1.39 22.17 7.31
N ASN A 235 -0.25 21.94 7.98
CA ASN A 235 0.86 21.15 7.44
C ASN A 235 0.66 19.63 7.58
N GLY A 236 -0.23 19.19 8.48
CA GLY A 236 -0.55 17.77 8.65
C GLY A 236 -1.19 17.13 7.42
N LYS A 237 -1.85 17.92 6.57
CA LYS A 237 -2.52 17.46 5.35
C LYS A 237 -1.55 16.77 4.38
N ASP A 238 -0.34 17.31 4.24
CA ASP A 238 0.63 16.81 3.27
C ASP A 238 1.16 15.44 3.73
N VAL A 239 1.35 15.26 5.05
CA VAL A 239 1.73 13.97 5.64
C VAL A 239 0.65 12.91 5.41
N ILE A 240 -0.62 13.25 5.55
CA ILE A 240 -1.75 12.34 5.27
C ILE A 240 -1.74 11.93 3.79
N ILE A 241 -1.65 12.90 2.87
CA ILE A 241 -1.63 12.66 1.42
C ILE A 241 -0.47 11.72 1.05
N TRP A 242 0.75 12.05 1.48
CA TRP A 242 1.93 11.24 1.13
C TRP A 242 1.86 9.83 1.72
N THR A 243 1.27 9.66 2.91
CA THR A 243 1.08 8.33 3.51
C THR A 243 0.01 7.52 2.78
N ALA A 244 -1.06 8.16 2.30
CA ALA A 244 -2.06 7.51 1.46
C ALA A 244 -1.46 7.08 0.10
N VAL A 245 -0.64 7.93 -0.54
CA VAL A 245 0.07 7.60 -1.78
C VAL A 245 1.03 6.43 -1.56
N GLU A 246 1.80 6.44 -0.48
CA GLU A 246 2.73 5.36 -0.10
C GLU A 246 1.98 4.02 0.04
N THR A 247 0.87 4.01 0.79
CA THR A 247 0.05 2.81 1.04
C THR A 247 -0.62 2.30 -0.24
N ALA A 248 -1.22 3.19 -1.04
CA ALA A 248 -1.85 2.83 -2.30
C ALA A 248 -0.83 2.25 -3.31
N THR A 249 0.35 2.87 -3.40
CA THR A 249 1.46 2.43 -4.26
C THR A 249 1.94 1.04 -3.85
N ALA A 250 2.06 0.78 -2.54
CA ALA A 250 2.44 -0.53 -2.01
C ALA A 250 1.39 -1.61 -2.35
N ILE A 251 0.08 -1.31 -2.23
CA ILE A 251 -1.00 -2.24 -2.58
C ILE A 251 -1.00 -2.60 -4.07
N VAL A 252 -0.85 -1.60 -4.94
CA VAL A 252 -0.76 -1.81 -6.39
C VAL A 252 0.51 -2.60 -6.73
N GLY A 253 1.65 -2.23 -6.15
CA GLY A 253 2.93 -2.91 -6.29
C GLY A 253 2.87 -4.39 -5.92
N ALA A 254 2.18 -4.74 -4.83
CA ALA A 254 1.96 -6.12 -4.41
C ALA A 254 1.05 -6.90 -5.37
N SER A 255 0.12 -6.23 -6.04
CA SER A 255 -0.84 -6.88 -6.93
C SER A 255 -0.27 -7.21 -8.31
N ILE A 256 0.71 -6.44 -8.79
CA ILE A 256 1.30 -6.59 -10.15
C ILE A 256 1.94 -7.97 -10.40
N PRO A 257 2.82 -8.52 -9.54
CA PRO A 257 3.46 -9.81 -9.80
C PRO A 257 2.44 -10.95 -9.95
N VAL A 258 1.41 -10.93 -9.10
CA VAL A 258 0.34 -11.94 -9.09
C VAL A 258 -0.49 -11.85 -10.36
N LEU A 259 -0.94 -10.64 -10.73
CA LEU A 259 -1.69 -10.40 -11.96
C LEU A 259 -0.93 -10.85 -13.21
N ARG A 260 0.38 -10.60 -13.27
CA ARG A 260 1.21 -11.04 -14.39
C ARG A 260 1.22 -12.55 -14.57
N VAL A 261 1.41 -13.31 -13.48
CA VAL A 261 1.43 -14.79 -13.54
C VAL A 261 0.11 -15.29 -14.13
N PHE A 262 -1.01 -14.71 -13.72
CA PHE A 262 -2.34 -15.06 -14.26
C PHE A 262 -2.54 -14.70 -15.73
N PHE A 263 -2.06 -13.54 -16.19
CA PHE A 263 -2.13 -13.20 -17.62
C PHE A 263 -1.30 -14.14 -18.50
N LYS A 264 -0.12 -14.56 -18.01
CA LYS A 264 0.73 -15.54 -18.71
C LYS A 264 0.03 -16.89 -18.88
N GLU A 265 -0.55 -17.41 -17.80
CA GLU A 265 -1.28 -18.68 -17.82
C GLU A 265 -2.51 -18.63 -18.71
N THR A 266 -3.25 -17.51 -18.72
CA THR A 266 -4.44 -17.35 -19.55
C THR A 266 -4.10 -17.37 -21.04
N ILE A 267 -3.07 -16.62 -21.46
CA ILE A 267 -2.62 -16.61 -22.86
C ILE A 267 -2.11 -18.00 -23.27
N SER A 268 -1.35 -18.67 -22.40
CA SER A 268 -0.85 -20.03 -22.67
C SER A 268 -2.00 -21.05 -22.78
N SER A 269 -3.00 -20.97 -21.90
CA SER A 269 -4.17 -21.87 -21.92
C SER A 269 -5.05 -21.67 -23.17
N SER A 270 -5.20 -20.44 -23.65
CA SER A 270 -5.92 -20.15 -24.90
C SER A 270 -5.15 -20.65 -26.12
N HIS A 271 -3.82 -20.52 -26.13
CA HIS A 271 -2.99 -21.03 -27.22
C HIS A 271 -3.00 -22.58 -27.28
N SER A 272 -2.92 -23.25 -26.13
CA SER A 272 -3.06 -24.71 -26.03
C SER A 272 -4.45 -25.21 -26.46
N ARG A 273 -5.53 -24.49 -26.11
CA ARG A 273 -6.89 -24.84 -26.59
C ARG A 273 -7.00 -24.69 -28.10
N SER A 274 -6.50 -23.60 -28.67
CA SER A 274 -6.51 -23.39 -30.13
C SER A 274 -5.78 -24.52 -30.87
N HIS A 275 -4.60 -24.93 -30.38
CA HIS A 275 -3.81 -26.00 -30.98
C HIS A 275 -4.50 -27.37 -30.88
N ARG A 276 -5.13 -27.69 -29.74
CA ARG A 276 -5.93 -28.91 -29.60
C ARG A 276 -7.15 -28.92 -30.51
N THR A 277 -7.88 -27.80 -30.64
CA THR A 277 -9.01 -27.72 -31.57
C THR A 277 -8.57 -27.91 -33.02
N PHE A 278 -7.41 -27.37 -33.39
CA PHE A 278 -6.83 -27.54 -34.74
C PHE A 278 -6.35 -28.97 -35.00
N GLU A 279 -5.71 -29.62 -34.03
CA GLU A 279 -5.33 -31.05 -34.11
C GLU A 279 -6.57 -31.95 -34.16
N THR A 280 -7.60 -31.69 -33.35
CA THR A 280 -8.84 -32.47 -33.35
C THR A 280 -9.61 -32.31 -34.67
N ALA A 281 -9.57 -31.12 -35.28
CA ALA A 281 -10.12 -30.89 -36.62
C ALA A 281 -9.32 -31.59 -37.72
N LYS A 282 -7.99 -31.71 -37.55
CA LYS A 282 -7.12 -32.43 -38.49
C LYS A 282 -7.19 -33.96 -38.34
N SER A 283 -7.55 -34.45 -37.16
CA SER A 283 -7.76 -35.88 -36.87
C SER A 283 -9.21 -36.34 -37.02
N ALA A 284 -10.14 -35.46 -37.43
CA ALA A 284 -11.46 -35.89 -37.86
C ALA A 284 -11.26 -36.81 -39.07
N PRO A 285 -11.64 -38.09 -38.97
CA PRO A 285 -11.14 -39.11 -39.86
C PRO A 285 -11.72 -38.90 -41.26
N GLU A 286 -10.90 -39.20 -42.28
CA GLU A 286 -11.30 -39.59 -43.63
C GLU A 286 -12.17 -40.89 -43.62
N LEU A 287 -13.18 -40.94 -42.75
CA LEU A 287 -14.12 -42.05 -42.58
C LEU A 287 -15.36 -41.88 -43.46
N SER A 288 -15.25 -41.13 -44.56
CA SER A 288 -16.33 -40.93 -45.54
C SER A 288 -15.96 -41.31 -46.97
N LEU A 289 -14.69 -41.66 -47.25
CA LEU A 289 -14.25 -42.05 -48.61
C LEU A 289 -13.98 -43.54 -48.78
N SER A 290 -13.68 -44.29 -47.72
CA SER A 290 -13.47 -45.76 -47.80
C SER A 290 -14.77 -46.57 -47.84
N THR A 291 -15.90 -46.01 -47.38
CA THR A 291 -17.21 -46.69 -47.40
C THR A 291 -17.96 -46.54 -48.74
N LEU A 292 -17.49 -45.68 -49.65
CA LEU A 292 -18.08 -45.49 -50.99
C LEU A 292 -17.39 -46.28 -52.09
N GLN A 293 -16.21 -46.88 -51.84
CA GLN A 293 -15.48 -47.69 -52.82
C GLN A 293 -15.76 -49.19 -52.73
N SER A 294 -16.60 -49.66 -51.79
CA SER A 294 -16.97 -51.08 -51.64
C SER A 294 -18.36 -51.44 -52.23
N THR A 295 -18.97 -50.56 -53.03
CA THR A 295 -20.32 -50.75 -53.59
C THR A 295 -20.42 -50.50 -55.10
N THR A 296 -19.35 -50.75 -55.86
CA THR A 296 -19.39 -50.86 -57.33
C THR A 296 -18.59 -52.04 -57.82
#